data_AF-A0A1G3QSA4-F1
#
_entry.id   AF-A0A1G3QSA4-F1
#
_cell.length_a   1.000
_cell.length_b   1.000
_cell.length_c   1.000
_cell.angle_alpha   90.00
_cell.angle_beta   90.00
_cell.angle_gamma   90.00
#
_symmetry.space_group_name_H-M   'P 1'
#
loop_
_entity.id
_entity.type
_entity.pdbx_description
1 polymer ?
#
loop_
_entity_poly.entity_id
_entity_poly.type
_entity_poly.pdbx_seq_one_letter_code
_entity_poly.pdbx_strand_id
1 'polypeptide(L)'
;MIESAADAFHDVLFVSGAYRRYISTRELGAGGSAPLLWPAASIQNIVLTRFIDRVRVKGKTEPVGLYEFLDGDEPEHAELKLRSAADFQTAYQEYIRARFREAEALFTRIYRSNQKDKAAALYIERCRNYQLTGAPENWDGVEELTSK
;
A
#
# COMPACT_ATOMS: atom_id res chain seq x y z
N MET A 1 12.26 22.42 -3.17
CA MET A 1 12.15 22.29 -1.72
C MET A 1 10.90 21.46 -1.49
N ILE A 2 11.04 20.19 -1.14
CA ILE A 2 9.91 19.26 -0.96
C ILE A 2 9.70 19.17 0.54
N GLU A 3 8.63 19.80 1.03
CA GLU A 3 8.26 19.83 2.44
C GLU A 3 7.52 18.55 2.81
N SER A 4 8.27 17.56 3.30
CA SER A 4 7.77 16.37 4.01
C SER A 4 7.02 15.30 3.20
N ALA A 5 7.16 14.05 3.66
CA ALA A 5 6.50 12.87 3.11
C ALA A 5 4.99 12.81 3.38
N ALA A 6 4.42 13.77 4.14
CA ALA A 6 3.01 13.81 4.49
C ALA A 6 2.10 14.19 3.31
N ASP A 7 2.63 14.92 2.31
CA ASP A 7 1.85 15.35 1.13
C ASP A 7 1.74 14.27 0.04
N ALA A 8 2.33 13.08 0.24
CA ALA A 8 2.33 12.00 -0.75
C ALA A 8 1.20 10.96 -0.58
N PHE A 9 0.42 10.98 0.51
CA PHE A 9 -0.40 9.84 0.91
C PHE A 9 -1.83 10.19 1.37
N HIS A 10 -2.61 10.86 0.52
CA HIS A 10 -4.04 11.08 0.81
C HIS A 10 -4.93 9.83 0.61
N ASP A 11 -4.43 8.73 0.04
CA ASP A 11 -5.25 7.56 -0.33
C ASP A 11 -4.86 6.24 0.37
N VAL A 12 -4.14 6.26 1.49
CA VAL A 12 -3.67 5.02 2.15
C VAL A 12 -4.54 4.67 3.37
N LEU A 13 -5.49 3.75 3.22
CA LEU A 13 -6.25 3.19 4.35
C LEU A 13 -5.62 1.89 4.88
N PHE A 14 -5.42 1.84 6.19
CA PHE A 14 -5.00 0.65 6.93
C PHE A 14 -6.10 -0.41 6.92
N VAL A 15 -5.97 -1.47 6.10
CA VAL A 15 -6.94 -2.57 6.12
C VAL A 15 -6.49 -3.64 7.14
N SER A 16 -6.78 -3.38 8.42
CA SER A 16 -6.82 -4.44 9.44
C SER A 16 -8.29 -4.74 9.76
N GLY A 17 -8.78 -5.91 9.35
CA GLY A 17 -10.01 -6.57 9.83
C GLY A 17 -11.38 -5.86 9.67
N ALA A 18 -11.43 -4.54 9.51
CA ALA A 18 -12.67 -3.76 9.50
C ALA A 18 -13.41 -3.84 8.16
N TYR A 19 -12.69 -4.02 7.05
CA TYR A 19 -13.32 -4.18 5.73
C TYR A 19 -14.08 -5.50 5.59
N ARG A 20 -13.68 -6.53 6.34
CA ARG A 20 -14.45 -7.77 6.45
C ARG A 20 -15.82 -7.50 7.12
N ARG A 21 -15.93 -6.47 7.96
CA ARG A 21 -17.18 -6.07 8.62
C ARG A 21 -18.04 -5.14 7.75
N TYR A 22 -17.44 -4.31 6.90
CA TYR A 22 -18.18 -3.44 5.97
C TYR A 22 -18.91 -4.24 4.87
N ILE A 23 -18.36 -5.37 4.43
CA ILE A 23 -19.04 -6.29 3.49
C ILE A 23 -19.99 -7.26 4.23
N SER A 24 -19.72 -7.58 5.51
CA SER A 24 -20.52 -8.54 6.29
C SER A 24 -21.78 -7.96 6.96
N THR A 25 -21.88 -6.65 7.22
CA THR A 25 -23.09 -6.07 7.82
C THR A 25 -24.29 -5.98 6.87
N ARG A 26 -24.16 -6.43 5.62
CA ARG A 26 -25.26 -6.48 4.64
C ARG A 26 -26.03 -7.81 4.57
N GLU A 27 -25.62 -8.88 5.26
CA GLU A 27 -26.31 -10.18 5.12
C GLU A 27 -27.02 -10.76 6.35
N LEU A 28 -27.05 -10.09 7.51
CA LEU A 28 -27.98 -10.50 8.58
C LEU A 28 -28.70 -9.29 9.14
N GLY A 29 -29.96 -9.14 8.70
CA GLY A 29 -30.83 -8.04 9.08
C GLY A 29 -31.07 -7.96 10.58
N ALA A 30 -30.85 -6.77 11.13
CA ALA A 30 -31.66 -6.31 12.24
C ALA A 30 -33.01 -5.83 11.66
N GLY A 31 -34.10 -6.35 12.20
CA GLY A 31 -35.42 -5.74 12.00
C GLY A 31 -35.39 -4.31 12.52
N GLY A 32 -35.61 -3.34 11.62
CA GLY A 32 -35.66 -1.93 11.97
C GLY A 32 -35.59 -1.04 10.75
N SER A 33 -36.76 -0.58 10.31
CA SER A 33 -37.03 0.24 9.13
C SER A 33 -36.32 1.59 9.07
N ALA A 34 -35.72 1.92 7.92
CA ALA A 34 -35.43 3.28 7.47
C ALA A 34 -35.46 3.36 5.91
N PRO A 35 -35.78 4.52 5.31
CA PRO A 35 -36.61 4.61 4.10
C PRO A 35 -35.92 4.28 2.77
N LEU A 36 -36.73 3.71 1.88
CA LEU A 36 -36.43 3.24 0.53
C LEU A 36 -36.36 4.39 -0.49
N LEU A 37 -35.18 4.99 -0.71
CA LEU A 37 -34.80 5.61 -2.00
C LEU A 37 -33.26 5.72 -2.12
N TRP A 38 -32.55 4.60 -2.06
CA TRP A 38 -31.24 4.50 -2.73
C TRP A 38 -31.50 3.79 -4.05
N PRO A 39 -31.11 4.33 -5.22
CA PRO A 39 -31.21 3.59 -6.46
C PRO A 39 -30.44 2.29 -6.28
N ALA A 40 -31.15 1.16 -6.34
CA ALA A 40 -30.57 -0.18 -6.32
C ALA A 40 -29.82 -0.47 -7.62
N ALA A 41 -28.93 0.43 -8.03
CA ALA A 41 -27.82 0.05 -8.86
C ALA A 41 -26.85 -0.67 -7.93
N SER A 42 -26.79 -1.99 -8.08
CA SER A 42 -25.79 -2.85 -7.46
C SER A 42 -24.42 -2.31 -7.81
N ILE A 43 -23.83 -1.46 -6.96
CA ILE A 43 -22.44 -1.03 -7.11
C ILE A 43 -21.58 -2.25 -6.81
N GLN A 44 -21.37 -3.08 -7.83
CA GLN A 44 -20.30 -4.07 -7.89
C GLN A 44 -19.01 -3.33 -8.25
N ASN A 45 -18.60 -2.33 -7.47
CA ASN A 45 -17.31 -1.69 -7.70
C ASN A 45 -16.24 -2.66 -7.22
N ILE A 46 -15.61 -3.34 -8.19
CA ILE A 46 -14.33 -3.99 -8.00
C ILE A 46 -13.34 -2.87 -7.72
N VAL A 47 -12.79 -2.86 -6.51
CA VAL A 47 -11.80 -1.87 -6.11
C VAL A 47 -10.41 -2.41 -6.46
N LEU A 48 -9.68 -1.72 -7.33
CA LEU A 48 -8.34 -2.14 -7.73
C LEU A 48 -7.35 -1.70 -6.65
N THR A 49 -6.57 -2.66 -6.15
CA THR A 49 -5.55 -2.42 -5.11
C THR A 49 -4.30 -3.22 -5.39
N ARG A 50 -3.17 -2.80 -4.82
CA ARG A 50 -1.97 -3.64 -4.70
C ARG A 50 -1.32 -3.48 -3.33
N PHE A 51 -0.64 -4.53 -2.88
CA PHE A 51 0.15 -4.51 -1.66
C PHE A 51 1.37 -3.61 -1.81
N ILE A 52 1.68 -2.81 -0.79
CA ILE A 52 2.84 -1.88 -0.81
C ILE A 52 3.76 -1.98 0.40
N ASP A 53 3.28 -2.36 1.59
CA ASP A 53 4.10 -2.37 2.80
C ASP A 53 3.47 -3.22 3.91
N ARG A 54 4.22 -3.48 4.99
CA ARG A 54 3.67 -3.92 6.27
C ARG A 54 4.01 -2.89 7.33
N VAL A 55 3.02 -2.55 8.14
CA VAL A 55 3.15 -1.52 9.18
C VAL A 55 2.70 -2.05 10.53
N ARG A 56 3.39 -1.65 11.60
CA ARG A 56 2.98 -1.95 12.97
C ARG A 56 2.17 -0.77 13.51
N VAL A 57 0.90 -1.00 13.82
CA VAL A 57 0.03 0.03 14.43
C VAL A 57 0.10 -0.06 15.95
N LYS A 58 -0.09 1.08 16.63
CA LYS A 58 -0.10 1.14 18.09
C LYS A 58 -1.09 0.14 18.69
N GLY A 59 -0.61 -0.71 19.59
CA GLY A 59 -1.43 -1.72 20.28
C GLY A 59 -1.62 -3.04 19.53
N LYS A 60 -0.92 -3.28 18.41
CA LYS A 60 -0.88 -4.58 17.72
C LYS A 60 0.54 -5.12 17.68
N THR A 61 0.70 -6.40 18.02
CA THR A 61 1.98 -7.11 17.92
C THR A 61 2.29 -7.50 16.48
N GLU A 62 1.29 -8.03 15.77
CA GLU A 62 1.44 -8.46 14.38
C GLU A 62 1.34 -7.28 13.40
N PRO A 63 2.27 -7.17 12.43
CA PRO A 63 2.22 -6.13 11.41
C PRO A 63 1.09 -6.38 10.42
N VAL A 64 0.41 -5.30 10.02
CA VAL A 64 -0.73 -5.33 9.09
C VAL A 64 -0.30 -4.93 7.69
N GLY A 65 -0.92 -5.53 6.67
CA GLY A 65 -0.65 -5.22 5.28
C GLY A 65 -1.20 -3.84 4.90
N LEU A 66 -0.38 -3.06 4.22
CA LEU A 66 -0.72 -1.78 3.62
C LEU A 66 -0.95 -1.98 2.12
N TYR A 67 -2.06 -1.43 1.64
CA TYR A 67 -2.46 -1.50 0.24
C TYR A 67 -2.75 -0.09 -0.24
N GLU A 68 -2.41 0.19 -1.50
CA GLU A 68 -2.86 1.42 -2.17
C GLU A 68 -4.07 1.12 -3.06
N PHE A 69 -4.95 2.10 -3.19
CA PHE A 69 -6.05 2.09 -4.15
C PHE A 69 -5.57 2.63 -5.50
N LEU A 70 -5.98 1.96 -6.57
CA LEU A 70 -5.58 2.31 -7.94
C LEU A 70 -6.69 3.04 -8.70
N ASP A 71 -7.93 3.01 -8.19
CA ASP A 71 -9.10 3.64 -8.83
C ASP A 71 -8.97 5.17 -8.94
N GLY A 72 -8.08 5.79 -8.15
CA GLY A 72 -7.77 7.23 -8.21
C GLY A 72 -6.72 7.60 -9.25
N ASP A 73 -6.01 6.63 -9.84
CA ASP A 73 -5.02 6.89 -10.88
C ASP A 73 -5.68 7.05 -12.26
N GLU A 74 -4.99 7.72 -13.20
CA GLU A 74 -5.38 7.64 -14.61
C GLU A 74 -5.32 6.17 -15.06
N PRO A 75 -6.26 5.68 -15.90
CA PRO A 75 -6.38 4.25 -16.20
C PRO A 75 -5.08 3.58 -16.69
N GLU A 76 -4.26 4.31 -17.45
CA GLU A 76 -2.96 3.82 -17.91
C GLU A 76 -1.98 3.54 -16.75
N HIS A 77 -1.93 4.42 -15.74
CA HIS A 77 -1.05 4.24 -14.57
C HIS A 77 -1.56 3.14 -13.65
N ALA A 78 -2.88 3.05 -13.47
CA ALA A 78 -3.51 1.96 -12.72
C ALA A 78 -3.16 0.59 -13.32
N GLU A 79 -3.30 0.45 -14.64
CA GLU A 79 -2.95 -0.77 -15.38
C GLU A 79 -1.46 -1.11 -15.26
N LEU A 80 -0.56 -0.12 -15.37
CA LEU A 80 0.87 -0.34 -15.19
C LEU A 80 1.20 -0.82 -13.77
N LYS A 81 0.57 -0.24 -12.74
CA LYS A 81 0.75 -0.65 -11.34
C LYS A 81 0.20 -2.05 -11.08
N LEU A 82 -0.92 -2.43 -11.70
CA LEU A 82 -1.46 -3.79 -11.64
C LEU A 82 -0.50 -4.81 -12.28
N ARG A 83 -0.01 -4.51 -13.49
CA ARG A 83 0.96 -5.37 -14.19
C ARG A 83 2.25 -5.58 -13.40
N SER A 84 2.69 -4.55 -12.69
CA SER A 84 3.91 -4.61 -11.88
C SER A 84 3.70 -5.12 -10.46
N ALA A 85 2.48 -5.50 -10.04
CA ALA A 85 2.18 -5.83 -8.64
C ALA A 85 3.01 -7.01 -8.12
N ALA A 86 3.19 -8.05 -8.92
CA ALA A 86 4.01 -9.22 -8.55
C ALA A 86 5.51 -8.88 -8.46
N ASP A 87 6.02 -8.08 -9.40
CA ASP A 87 7.40 -7.57 -9.36
C ASP A 87 7.61 -6.67 -8.14
N PHE A 88 6.63 -5.83 -7.79
CA PHE A 88 6.67 -4.97 -6.62
C PHE A 88 6.76 -5.79 -5.35
N GLN A 89 5.92 -6.82 -5.21
CA GLN A 89 5.98 -7.73 -4.07
C GLN A 89 7.33 -8.44 -3.98
N THR A 90 7.91 -8.85 -5.11
CA THR A 90 9.24 -9.46 -5.16
C THR A 90 10.33 -8.49 -4.70
N ALA A 91 10.29 -7.24 -5.19
CA ALA A 91 11.21 -6.18 -4.79
C ALA A 91 11.13 -5.90 -3.29
N TYR A 92 9.90 -5.87 -2.76
CA TYR A 92 9.64 -5.73 -1.33
C TYR A 92 10.21 -6.91 -0.51
N GLN A 93 10.13 -8.15 -1.01
CA GLN A 93 10.72 -9.30 -0.31
C GLN A 93 12.24 -9.21 -0.20
N GLU A 94 12.92 -8.70 -1.24
CA GLU A 94 14.37 -8.48 -1.17
C GLU A 94 14.70 -7.32 -0.21
N TYR A 95 13.88 -6.28 -0.18
CA TYR A 95 14.02 -5.16 0.76
C TYR A 95 13.96 -5.62 2.22
N ILE A 96 12.94 -6.39 2.62
CA ILE A 96 12.83 -6.86 4.01
C ILE A 96 13.94 -7.84 4.39
N ARG A 97 14.60 -8.49 3.41
CA ARG A 97 15.79 -9.34 3.62
C ARG A 97 17.10 -8.53 3.70
N ALA A 98 17.02 -7.21 3.74
CA ALA A 98 18.15 -6.29 3.69
C ALA A 98 19.03 -6.43 2.42
N ARG A 99 18.47 -6.99 1.34
CA ARG A 99 19.12 -7.11 0.02
C ARG A 99 18.80 -5.87 -0.82
N PHE A 100 19.29 -4.74 -0.33
CA PHE A 100 18.88 -3.43 -0.83
C PHE A 100 19.29 -3.17 -2.28
N ARG A 101 20.41 -3.73 -2.73
CA ARG A 101 20.86 -3.56 -4.12
C ARG A 101 19.93 -4.30 -5.10
N GLU A 102 19.54 -5.52 -4.75
CA GLU A 102 18.60 -6.35 -5.49
C GLU A 102 17.20 -5.71 -5.52
N ALA A 103 16.74 -5.24 -4.36
CA ALA A 103 15.48 -4.51 -4.24
C ALA A 103 15.48 -3.22 -5.08
N GLU A 104 16.53 -2.39 -4.99
CA GLU A 104 16.64 -1.15 -5.77
C GLU A 104 16.56 -1.43 -7.27
N ALA A 105 17.24 -2.47 -7.76
CA ALA A 105 17.22 -2.83 -9.17
C ALA A 105 15.81 -3.17 -9.67
N LEU A 106 15.05 -3.94 -8.87
CA LEU A 106 13.67 -4.29 -9.19
C LEU A 106 12.74 -3.07 -9.13
N PHE A 107 12.81 -2.26 -8.07
CA PHE A 107 12.00 -1.05 -7.97
C PHE A 107 12.32 -0.04 -9.08
N THR A 108 13.59 0.08 -9.48
CA THR A 108 14.01 0.93 -10.60
C THR A 108 13.41 0.45 -11.93
N ARG A 109 13.32 -0.86 -12.17
CA ARG A 109 12.65 -1.41 -13.36
C ARG A 109 11.15 -1.09 -13.37
N ILE A 110 10.49 -1.20 -12.23
CA ILE A 110 9.07 -0.82 -12.08
C ILE A 110 8.89 0.67 -12.37
N TYR A 111 9.69 1.52 -11.70
CA TYR A 111 9.62 2.97 -11.85
C TYR A 111 9.92 3.45 -13.28
N ARG A 112 10.82 2.78 -14.01
CA ARG A 112 11.06 3.08 -15.43
C ARG A 112 9.84 2.80 -16.31
N SER A 113 9.01 1.83 -15.92
CA SER A 113 7.78 1.45 -16.63
C SER A 113 6.63 2.40 -16.30
N ASN A 114 6.62 2.96 -15.09
CA ASN A 114 5.69 3.99 -14.66
C ASN A 114 6.39 5.02 -13.75
N GLN A 115 6.76 6.17 -14.30
CA GLN A 115 7.48 7.21 -13.56
C GLN A 115 6.57 7.99 -12.58
N LYS A 116 5.25 7.76 -12.61
CA LYS A 116 4.30 8.26 -11.61
C LYS A 116 4.12 7.28 -10.44
N ASP A 117 4.76 6.12 -10.44
CA ASP A 117 4.72 5.16 -9.34
C ASP A 117 5.53 5.67 -8.13
N LYS A 118 4.85 6.41 -7.24
CA LYS A 118 5.44 6.99 -6.03
C LYS A 118 5.94 5.93 -5.05
N ALA A 119 5.27 4.78 -4.95
CA ALA A 119 5.68 3.71 -4.05
C ALA A 119 7.01 3.11 -4.52
N ALA A 120 7.17 2.85 -5.83
CA ALA A 120 8.43 2.38 -6.37
C ALA A 120 9.56 3.40 -6.16
N ALA A 121 9.28 4.69 -6.38
CA ALA A 121 10.25 5.76 -6.14
C ALA A 121 10.71 5.82 -4.68
N LEU A 122 9.78 5.74 -3.72
CA LEU A 122 10.08 5.71 -2.29
C LEU A 122 11.02 4.56 -1.93
N TYR A 123 10.75 3.35 -2.43
CA TYR A 123 11.61 2.21 -2.11
C TYR A 123 12.99 2.31 -2.75
N ILE A 124 13.14 2.93 -3.92
CA ILE A 124 14.47 3.21 -4.50
C ILE A 124 15.27 4.10 -3.53
N GLU A 125 14.66 5.16 -3.01
CA GLU A 125 15.30 6.06 -2.04
C GLU A 125 15.69 5.32 -0.75
N ARG A 126 14.76 4.54 -0.17
CA ARG A 126 15.01 3.72 1.03
C ARG A 126 16.17 2.75 0.81
N CYS A 127 16.18 2.02 -0.32
CA CYS A 127 17.24 1.08 -0.64
C CYS A 127 18.60 1.77 -0.76
N ARG A 128 18.65 2.95 -1.39
CA ARG A 128 19.90 3.74 -1.49
C ARG A 128 20.39 4.20 -0.13
N ASN A 129 19.48 4.68 0.72
CA ASN A 129 19.83 5.10 2.08
C ASN A 129 20.45 3.94 2.87
N TYR A 130 19.80 2.77 2.89
CA TYR A 130 20.33 1.62 3.63
C TYR A 130 21.57 0.97 3.00
N GLN A 131 21.82 1.13 1.70
CA GLN A 131 23.11 0.75 1.11
C GLN A 131 24.26 1.63 1.64
N LEU A 132 23.99 2.88 2.01
CA LEU A 132 24.98 3.80 2.55
C LEU A 132 25.13 3.65 4.07
N THR A 133 24.03 3.53 4.79
CA THR A 133 24.03 3.52 6.27
C THR A 133 24.08 2.13 6.88
N GLY A 134 23.78 1.08 6.10
CA GLY A 134 23.44 -0.24 6.62
C GLY A 134 22.03 -0.29 7.19
N ALA A 135 21.48 -1.50 7.33
CA ALA A 135 20.24 -1.73 8.07
C ALA A 135 20.49 -1.65 9.58
N PRO A 136 19.49 -1.24 10.38
CA PRO A 136 19.53 -1.37 11.83
C PRO A 136 19.78 -2.82 12.28
N GLU A 137 20.38 -3.01 13.46
CA GLU A 137 20.71 -4.34 14.01
C GLU A 137 19.48 -5.26 14.16
N ASN A 138 18.32 -4.68 14.49
CA ASN A 138 17.04 -5.38 14.63
C ASN A 138 16.12 -5.18 13.42
N TRP A 139 16.66 -5.16 12.21
CA TRP A 139 15.89 -4.96 10.98
C TRP A 139 14.79 -6.01 10.82
N ASP A 140 13.53 -5.57 10.86
CA ASP A 140 12.35 -6.39 10.61
C ASP A 140 11.62 -6.00 9.31
N GLY A 141 12.21 -5.07 8.53
CA GLY A 141 11.65 -4.59 7.27
C GLY A 141 10.47 -3.64 7.43
N VAL A 142 10.08 -3.28 8.66
CA VAL A 142 8.94 -2.42 8.95
C VAL A 142 9.45 -1.02 9.30
N GLU A 143 9.00 -0.03 8.55
CA GLU A 143 9.22 1.37 8.91
C GLU A 143 8.29 1.77 10.06
N GLU A 144 8.87 2.25 11.16
CA GLU A 144 8.10 2.87 12.22
C GLU A 144 7.67 4.25 11.76
N LEU A 145 6.39 4.39 11.41
CA LEU A 145 5.76 5.69 11.20
C LEU A 145 5.74 6.46 12.53
N THR A 146 6.83 7.16 12.83
CA THR A 146 6.84 8.13 13.93
C THR A 146 6.04 9.34 13.47
N SER A 147 4.80 9.45 13.92
CA SER A 147 4.00 10.67 13.71
C SER A 147 4.78 11.88 14.21
N LYS A 148 4.83 12.94 13.40
CA LYS A 148 4.65 14.28 13.95
C LYS A 148 3.18 14.67 13.83
#